data_AF-A0A5C2SA40-F1
#
_entry.id   AF-A0A5C2SA40-F1
#
_cell.length_a   1.000
_cell.length_b   1.000
_cell.length_c   1.000
_cell.angle_alpha   90.00
_cell.angle_beta   90.00
_cell.angle_gamma   90.00
#
_symmetry.space_group_name_H-M   'P 1'
#
loop_
_entity.id
_entity.type
_entity.pdbx_description
1 polymer ?
#
loop_
_entity_poly.entity_id
_entity_poly.type
_entity_poly.pdbx_seq_one_letter_code
_entity_poly.pdbx_strand_id
1 'polypeptide(L)'
;MEYNARDLYDFLVDFVASNDIPKAGVKGPNSGGIVVGGWSFAGGWMLALLAYAHSFPVGEVDPGTYVRRVILYDAPFHVCGYPPLNGDISGSPLYDPSLTQEEKIRLGPDYASGYFKHPNFVDALERRTRRTSPPPSLSTMTAEEGASVLYAPPVDVDGSDCILNLACPPSGAWAVLREKALHVHDSESDAAPSRSWDAVELTYLWGDSTVWEIVWGVHCMKQTVQEAKTAGDKIRRVTFVRIKDANHFMHWDKPEDTVRACLAATSELEEVVIGSY
;
A
#
# COMPACT_ATOMS: atom_id res chain seq x y z
N MET A 1 -3.71 -15.84 -1.38
CA MET A 1 -4.30 -14.51 -1.16
C MET A 1 -5.34 -14.56 -0.05
N GLU A 2 -6.45 -15.27 -0.21
CA GLU A 2 -7.48 -15.42 0.85
C GLU A 2 -6.92 -16.01 2.15
N TYR A 3 -6.10 -17.06 2.08
CA TYR A 3 -5.40 -17.62 3.25
C TYR A 3 -4.56 -16.56 3.99
N ASN A 4 -3.76 -15.76 3.29
CA ASN A 4 -2.96 -14.70 3.92
C ASN A 4 -3.83 -13.57 4.50
N ALA A 5 -4.97 -13.27 3.87
CA ALA A 5 -5.95 -12.34 4.43
C ALA A 5 -6.57 -12.89 5.72
N ARG A 6 -6.82 -14.21 5.76
CA ARG A 6 -7.31 -14.92 6.93
C ARG A 6 -6.30 -14.90 8.08
N ASP A 7 -5.03 -15.18 7.80
CA ASP A 7 -3.96 -15.12 8.82
C ASP A 7 -3.88 -13.73 9.47
N LEU A 8 -3.94 -12.66 8.65
CA LEU A 8 -3.95 -11.29 9.18
C LEU A 8 -5.23 -10.97 9.96
N TYR A 9 -6.38 -11.46 9.50
CA TYR A 9 -7.65 -11.31 10.22
C TYR A 9 -7.61 -11.99 11.59
N ASP A 10 -7.13 -13.24 11.66
CA ASP A 10 -7.02 -14.00 12.91
C ASP A 10 -6.02 -13.33 13.86
N PHE A 11 -4.90 -12.81 13.35
CA PHE A 11 -4.01 -11.98 14.15
C PHE A 11 -4.73 -10.76 14.76
N LEU A 12 -5.58 -10.07 14.01
CA LEU A 12 -6.33 -8.92 14.52
C LEU A 12 -7.37 -9.33 15.57
N VAL A 13 -8.01 -10.49 15.41
CA VAL A 13 -8.91 -11.08 16.41
C VAL A 13 -8.16 -11.33 17.71
N ASP A 14 -7.04 -12.06 17.65
CA ASP A 14 -6.24 -12.40 18.82
C ASP A 14 -5.64 -11.15 19.48
N PHE A 15 -5.18 -10.19 18.68
CA PHE A 15 -4.63 -8.93 19.17
C PHE A 15 -5.69 -8.12 19.91
N VAL A 16 -6.90 -8.01 19.38
CA VAL A 16 -8.00 -7.31 20.06
C VAL A 16 -8.48 -8.08 21.30
N ALA A 17 -8.56 -9.42 21.25
CA ALA A 17 -8.97 -10.22 22.40
C ALA A 17 -7.97 -10.11 23.57
N SER A 18 -6.68 -10.01 23.25
CA SER A 18 -5.60 -10.02 24.23
C SER A 18 -5.25 -8.64 24.78
N ASN A 19 -5.76 -7.56 24.19
CA ASN A 19 -5.41 -6.20 24.53
C ASN A 19 -6.66 -5.33 24.72
N ASP A 20 -6.61 -4.35 25.62
CA ASP A 20 -7.73 -3.42 25.87
C ASP A 20 -7.80 -2.33 24.78
N ILE A 21 -8.03 -2.76 23.53
CA ILE A 21 -8.06 -1.87 22.38
C ILE A 21 -9.42 -1.15 22.34
N PRO A 22 -9.46 0.19 22.36
CA PRO A 22 -10.72 0.91 22.17
C PRO A 22 -11.24 0.72 20.74
N LYS A 23 -12.55 0.53 20.59
CA LYS A 23 -13.21 0.50 19.27
C LYS A 23 -12.94 1.77 18.46
N ALA A 24 -12.98 1.64 17.14
CA ALA A 24 -12.87 2.78 16.25
C ALA A 24 -14.01 3.78 16.49
N GLY A 25 -13.68 5.07 16.57
CA GLY A 25 -14.66 6.15 16.68
C GLY A 25 -15.24 6.40 18.08
N VAL A 26 -14.76 5.71 19.12
CA VAL A 26 -15.37 5.74 20.47
C VAL A 26 -15.52 7.14 21.09
N LYS A 27 -14.65 8.09 20.75
CA LYS A 27 -14.67 9.50 21.21
C LYS A 27 -14.85 10.49 20.05
N GLY A 28 -15.37 10.03 18.90
CA GLY A 28 -15.54 10.80 17.68
C GLY A 28 -14.62 10.40 16.53
N PRO A 29 -14.67 11.11 15.39
CA PRO A 29 -13.86 10.80 14.21
C PRO A 29 -12.37 10.73 14.54
N ASN A 30 -11.66 9.76 13.97
CA ASN A 30 -10.23 9.51 14.19
C ASN A 30 -9.79 9.17 15.64
N SER A 31 -10.72 8.79 16.52
CA SER A 31 -10.39 8.33 17.88
C SER A 31 -10.43 6.80 17.98
N GLY A 32 -9.58 6.24 18.85
CA GLY A 32 -9.49 4.79 19.08
C GLY A 32 -9.17 3.97 17.82
N GLY A 33 -9.31 2.65 17.96
CA GLY A 33 -9.14 1.68 16.89
C GLY A 33 -7.71 1.42 16.45
N ILE A 34 -7.60 0.63 15.38
CA ILE A 34 -6.36 0.13 14.79
C ILE A 34 -6.21 0.70 13.39
N VAL A 35 -4.99 1.11 13.04
CA VAL A 35 -4.57 1.39 11.66
C VAL A 35 -3.65 0.24 11.24
N VAL A 36 -4.01 -0.46 10.17
CA VAL A 36 -3.20 -1.55 9.61
C VAL A 36 -2.58 -1.04 8.31
N GLY A 37 -1.28 -1.25 8.11
CA GLY A 37 -0.59 -0.78 6.91
C GLY A 37 0.30 -1.85 6.32
N GLY A 38 0.31 -1.95 4.99
CA GLY A 38 1.20 -2.81 4.23
C GLY A 38 2.12 -1.95 3.38
N TRP A 39 3.42 -2.00 3.67
CA TRP A 39 4.44 -1.26 2.94
C TRP A 39 4.84 -1.98 1.64
N SER A 40 4.99 -1.23 0.56
CA SER A 40 5.50 -1.74 -0.71
C SER A 40 4.66 -2.90 -1.24
N PHE A 41 5.28 -4.06 -1.49
CA PHE A 41 4.61 -5.29 -1.93
C PHE A 41 3.50 -5.76 -0.98
N ALA A 42 3.60 -5.44 0.32
CA ALA A 42 2.58 -5.79 1.29
C ALA A 42 1.25 -5.03 1.11
N GLY A 43 1.20 -4.01 0.23
CA GLY A 43 -0.06 -3.40 -0.21
C GLY A 43 -1.03 -4.42 -0.81
N GLY A 44 -0.52 -5.49 -1.43
CA GLY A 44 -1.35 -6.58 -1.97
C GLY A 44 -2.08 -7.34 -0.87
N TRP A 45 -1.45 -7.50 0.30
CA TRP A 45 -2.06 -8.13 1.48
C TRP A 45 -3.13 -7.24 2.11
N MET A 46 -2.95 -5.92 2.06
CA MET A 46 -3.97 -4.96 2.51
C MET A 46 -5.21 -4.99 1.63
N LEU A 47 -5.01 -5.06 0.30
CA LEU A 47 -6.12 -5.27 -0.65
C LEU A 47 -6.79 -6.63 -0.41
N ALA A 48 -6.02 -7.69 -0.19
CA ALA A 48 -6.57 -9.01 0.12
C ALA A 48 -7.39 -8.99 1.43
N LEU A 49 -6.90 -8.35 2.49
CA LEU A 49 -7.63 -8.20 3.75
C LEU A 49 -8.99 -7.54 3.49
N LEU A 50 -9.03 -6.38 2.84
CA LEU A 50 -10.29 -5.69 2.56
C LEU A 50 -11.22 -6.48 1.63
N ALA A 51 -10.66 -7.19 0.65
CA ALA A 51 -11.42 -7.98 -0.31
C ALA A 51 -12.11 -9.20 0.32
N TYR A 52 -11.56 -9.77 1.41
CA TYR A 52 -12.05 -11.01 1.99
C TYR A 52 -12.59 -10.89 3.42
N ALA A 53 -12.21 -9.88 4.20
CA ALA A 53 -12.51 -9.84 5.64
C ALA A 53 -14.01 -9.92 5.99
N HIS A 54 -14.87 -9.37 5.14
CA HIS A 54 -16.33 -9.47 5.30
C HIS A 54 -16.88 -10.90 5.19
N SER A 55 -16.16 -11.80 4.52
CA SER A 55 -16.57 -13.19 4.25
C SER A 55 -16.18 -14.15 5.36
N PHE A 56 -15.27 -13.74 6.25
CA PHE A 56 -14.81 -14.59 7.35
C PHE A 56 -15.86 -14.63 8.48
N PRO A 57 -16.09 -15.80 9.11
CA PRO A 57 -16.98 -15.91 10.25
C PRO A 57 -16.54 -14.99 11.40
N VAL A 58 -17.48 -14.22 11.93
CA VAL A 58 -17.26 -13.39 13.12
C VAL A 58 -17.46 -14.25 14.36
N GLY A 59 -16.44 -14.31 15.21
CA GLY A 59 -16.50 -14.95 16.52
C GLY A 59 -16.97 -13.98 17.61
N GLU A 60 -16.38 -14.09 18.80
CA GLU A 60 -16.64 -13.18 19.93
C GLU A 60 -16.13 -11.75 19.67
N VAL A 61 -15.08 -11.64 18.84
CA VAL A 61 -14.47 -10.37 18.44
C VAL A 61 -14.75 -10.12 16.97
N ASP A 62 -15.34 -8.96 16.68
CA ASP A 62 -15.43 -8.42 15.32
C ASP A 62 -14.31 -7.39 15.08
N PRO A 63 -13.19 -7.77 14.44
CA PRO A 63 -12.07 -6.86 14.22
C PRO A 63 -12.45 -5.66 13.34
N GLY A 64 -13.48 -5.76 12.50
CA GLY A 64 -13.92 -4.64 11.66
C GLY A 64 -14.51 -3.47 12.47
N THR A 65 -14.89 -3.69 13.73
CA THR A 65 -15.29 -2.59 14.65
C THR A 65 -14.11 -1.89 15.32
N TYR A 66 -12.91 -2.46 15.23
CA TYR A 66 -11.68 -1.91 15.79
C TYR A 66 -10.77 -1.33 14.71
N VAL A 67 -10.67 -1.97 13.55
CA VAL A 67 -9.92 -1.43 12.42
C VAL A 67 -10.65 -0.21 11.88
N ARG A 68 -9.98 0.95 11.86
CA ARG A 68 -10.54 2.17 11.28
C ARG A 68 -10.05 2.42 9.86
N ARG A 69 -8.84 1.97 9.57
CA ARG A 69 -8.11 2.30 8.35
C ARG A 69 -7.15 1.18 7.99
N VAL A 70 -7.12 0.87 6.70
CA VAL A 70 -6.10 0.07 6.04
C VAL A 70 -5.29 0.99 5.13
N ILE A 71 -3.95 0.92 5.20
CA ILE A 71 -3.04 1.78 4.46
C ILE A 71 -2.31 0.97 3.38
N LEU A 72 -2.46 1.39 2.13
CA LEU A 72 -1.50 1.09 1.06
C LEU A 72 -0.32 2.02 1.25
N TYR A 73 0.73 1.52 1.90
CA TYR A 73 1.87 2.32 2.27
C TYR A 73 2.93 2.21 1.18
N ASP A 74 3.00 3.23 0.32
CA ASP A 74 3.96 3.35 -0.78
C ASP A 74 3.95 2.09 -1.66
N ALA A 75 2.74 1.61 -1.97
CA ALA A 75 2.53 0.39 -2.76
C ALA A 75 2.70 0.69 -4.27
N PRO A 76 3.33 -0.19 -5.07
CA PRO A 76 3.50 0.06 -6.50
C PRO A 76 2.26 -0.28 -7.32
N PHE A 77 2.12 0.33 -8.51
CA PHE A 77 0.95 0.15 -9.38
C PHE A 77 0.61 -1.33 -9.68
N HIS A 78 1.62 -2.18 -9.85
CA HIS A 78 1.44 -3.58 -10.26
C HIS A 78 0.81 -4.43 -9.14
N VAL A 79 1.13 -4.12 -7.88
CA VAL A 79 0.50 -4.74 -6.69
C VAL A 79 -0.96 -4.31 -6.54
N CYS A 80 -1.29 -3.12 -7.05
CA CYS A 80 -2.67 -2.63 -7.17
C CYS A 80 -3.37 -3.12 -8.45
N GLY A 81 -2.74 -3.97 -9.26
CA GLY A 81 -3.33 -4.54 -10.48
C GLY A 81 -3.54 -3.54 -11.61
N TYR A 82 -2.77 -2.46 -11.65
CA TYR A 82 -2.80 -1.52 -12.76
C TYR A 82 -1.80 -1.92 -13.85
N PRO A 83 -2.05 -1.54 -15.12
CA PRO A 83 -1.06 -1.70 -16.18
C PRO A 83 0.11 -0.71 -16.00
N PRO A 84 1.30 -1.03 -16.54
CA PRO A 84 2.41 -0.08 -16.57
C PRO A 84 2.07 1.14 -17.41
N LEU A 85 2.64 2.29 -17.03
CA LEU A 85 2.46 3.55 -17.74
C LEU A 85 2.92 3.42 -19.19
N ASN A 86 2.00 3.59 -20.14
CA ASN A 86 2.22 3.43 -21.58
C ASN A 86 2.73 2.03 -21.99
N GLY A 87 2.42 0.99 -21.20
CA GLY A 87 2.91 -0.37 -21.46
C GLY A 87 4.38 -0.58 -21.11
N ASP A 88 5.06 0.42 -20.55
CA ASP A 88 6.51 0.44 -20.43
C ASP A 88 6.99 0.16 -19.00
N ILE A 89 7.81 -0.89 -18.87
CA ILE A 89 8.44 -1.32 -17.61
C ILE A 89 9.96 -1.04 -17.59
N SER A 90 10.53 -0.57 -18.70
CA SER A 90 11.98 -0.41 -18.91
C SER A 90 12.64 0.66 -18.01
N GLY A 91 11.84 1.42 -17.27
CA GLY A 91 12.32 2.38 -16.29
C GLY A 91 12.98 1.73 -15.07
N SER A 92 12.44 0.59 -14.63
CA SER A 92 12.88 -0.07 -13.40
C SER A 92 14.04 -1.02 -13.67
N PRO A 93 15.15 -0.99 -12.91
CA PRO A 93 16.18 -2.00 -13.02
C PRO A 93 15.65 -3.40 -12.72
N LEU A 94 14.63 -3.51 -11.86
CA LEU A 94 13.98 -4.79 -11.52
C LEU A 94 13.35 -5.48 -12.73
N TYR A 95 12.90 -4.69 -13.72
CA TYR A 95 12.23 -5.18 -14.92
C TYR A 95 13.05 -5.02 -16.20
N ASP A 96 14.27 -4.49 -16.10
CA ASP A 96 15.13 -4.30 -17.27
C ASP A 96 15.62 -5.66 -17.79
N PRO A 97 15.25 -6.06 -19.03
CA PRO A 97 15.66 -7.35 -19.59
C PRO A 97 17.14 -7.40 -19.97
N SER A 98 17.83 -6.25 -20.03
CA SER A 98 19.27 -6.19 -20.30
C SER A 98 20.13 -6.48 -19.08
N LEU A 99 19.55 -6.47 -17.88
CA LEU A 99 20.24 -6.78 -16.63
C LEU A 99 20.10 -8.25 -16.27
N THR A 100 21.21 -8.85 -15.83
CA THR A 100 21.23 -10.16 -15.19
C THR A 100 20.50 -10.12 -13.84
N GLN A 101 20.07 -11.28 -13.33
CA GLN A 101 19.41 -11.35 -12.02
C GLN A 101 20.31 -10.81 -10.89
N GLU A 102 21.62 -11.08 -10.95
CA GLU A 102 22.59 -10.57 -9.98
C GLU A 102 22.68 -9.04 -10.03
N GLU A 103 22.68 -8.44 -11.22
CA GLU A 103 22.64 -6.98 -11.38
C GLU A 103 21.34 -6.39 -10.83
N LYS A 104 20.19 -7.06 -11.03
CA LYS A 104 18.90 -6.63 -10.47
C LYS A 104 18.90 -6.64 -8.95
N ILE A 105 19.42 -7.71 -8.34
CA ILE A 105 19.57 -7.83 -6.88
C ILE A 105 20.48 -6.73 -6.35
N ARG A 106 21.56 -6.42 -7.07
CA ARG A 106 22.52 -5.37 -6.67
C ARG A 106 21.97 -3.96 -6.83
N LEU A 107 21.23 -3.67 -7.90
CA LEU A 107 20.75 -2.31 -8.23
C LEU A 107 19.37 -1.99 -7.64
N GLY A 108 18.55 -3.01 -7.40
CA GLY A 108 17.19 -2.89 -6.90
C GLY A 108 17.08 -2.13 -5.59
N PRO A 109 17.85 -2.46 -4.54
CA PRO A 109 17.80 -1.77 -3.25
C PRO A 109 18.11 -0.27 -3.34
N ASP A 110 19.16 0.09 -4.08
CA ASP A 110 19.57 1.49 -4.31
C ASP A 110 18.53 2.26 -5.13
N TYR A 111 17.89 1.59 -6.09
CA TYR A 111 16.80 2.16 -6.87
C TYR A 111 15.56 2.39 -6.01
N ALA A 112 15.10 1.35 -5.30
CA ALA A 112 13.91 1.40 -4.44
C ALA A 112 14.06 2.45 -3.34
N SER A 113 15.24 2.57 -2.74
CA SER A 113 15.53 3.58 -1.71
C SER A 113 16.02 4.91 -2.26
N GLY A 114 16.02 5.12 -3.58
CA GLY A 114 16.46 6.36 -4.20
C GLY A 114 15.44 7.50 -4.04
N TYR A 115 15.93 8.73 -4.15
CA TYR A 115 15.08 9.92 -4.20
C TYR A 115 14.92 10.38 -5.65
N PHE A 116 13.70 10.44 -6.17
CA PHE A 116 13.43 10.84 -7.55
C PHE A 116 12.76 12.21 -7.59
N LYS A 117 13.00 12.96 -8.66
CA LYS A 117 12.30 14.24 -8.89
C LYS A 117 11.34 14.05 -10.04
N HIS A 118 10.06 13.89 -9.72
CA HIS A 118 9.03 13.77 -10.73
C HIS A 118 8.54 15.14 -11.19
N PRO A 119 8.25 15.33 -12.48
CA PRO A 119 7.48 16.47 -12.94
C PRO A 119 6.00 16.33 -12.52
N ASN A 120 5.26 17.43 -12.64
CA ASN A 120 3.83 17.46 -12.33
C ASN A 120 2.95 16.72 -13.36
N PHE A 121 3.53 16.16 -14.41
CA PHE A 121 2.84 15.46 -15.49
C PHE A 121 3.22 13.99 -15.50
N VAL A 122 2.21 13.12 -15.45
CA VAL A 122 2.38 11.66 -15.26
C VAL A 122 3.11 10.98 -16.42
N ASP A 123 3.04 11.52 -17.63
CA ASP A 123 3.71 10.91 -18.79
C ASP A 123 5.24 11.03 -18.77
N ALA A 124 5.79 11.86 -17.89
CA ALA A 124 7.24 12.08 -17.82
C ALA A 124 7.82 11.86 -16.42
N LEU A 125 7.19 10.99 -15.61
CA LEU A 125 7.78 10.57 -14.35
C LEU A 125 9.24 10.13 -14.57
N GLU A 126 10.16 10.68 -13.78
CA GLU A 126 11.56 10.21 -13.78
C GLU A 126 11.61 8.74 -13.36
N ARG A 127 12.20 7.88 -14.20
CA ARG A 127 12.14 6.44 -14.02
C ARG A 127 13.47 5.80 -13.67
N ARG A 128 14.61 6.44 -13.95
CA ARG A 128 15.94 5.83 -13.85
C ARG A 128 16.89 6.64 -12.99
N THR A 129 16.87 7.96 -13.15
CA THR A 129 17.86 8.86 -12.57
C THR A 129 17.38 9.39 -11.23
N ARG A 130 17.82 8.73 -10.16
CA ARG A 130 17.67 9.29 -8.81
C ARG A 130 18.52 10.56 -8.64
N ARG A 131 18.10 11.42 -7.73
CA ARG A 131 18.86 12.56 -7.22
C ARG A 131 20.18 12.08 -6.62
N THR A 132 21.19 12.95 -6.69
CA THR A 132 22.48 12.74 -6.02
C THR A 132 22.41 13.04 -4.52
N SER A 133 21.52 13.95 -4.12
CA SER A 133 21.29 14.32 -2.72
C SER A 133 19.80 14.52 -2.42
N PRO A 134 19.25 13.90 -1.35
CA PRO A 134 19.95 12.95 -0.45
C PRO A 134 20.31 11.61 -1.16
N PRO A 135 21.27 10.84 -0.64
CA PRO A 135 21.59 9.50 -1.15
C PRO A 135 20.45 8.51 -0.84
N PRO A 136 20.45 7.30 -1.43
CA PRO A 136 19.44 6.29 -1.15
C PRO A 136 19.47 5.87 0.33
N SER A 137 18.31 5.66 0.95
CA SER A 137 18.23 5.36 2.39
C SER A 137 19.03 4.11 2.76
N LEU A 138 18.97 3.06 1.94
CA LEU A 138 19.72 1.83 2.24
C LEU A 138 21.24 2.03 2.17
N SER A 139 21.72 3.02 1.40
CA SER A 139 23.15 3.32 1.29
C SER A 139 23.72 4.06 2.50
N THR A 140 22.85 4.62 3.36
CA THR A 140 23.26 5.32 4.59
C THR A 140 23.19 4.41 5.82
N MET A 141 22.62 3.21 5.68
CA MET A 141 22.55 2.21 6.75
C MET A 141 23.91 1.55 6.98
N THR A 142 24.18 1.24 8.25
CA THR A 142 25.22 0.27 8.63
C THR A 142 24.85 -1.14 8.15
N ALA A 143 25.84 -2.03 8.13
CA ALA A 143 25.60 -3.44 7.77
C ALA A 143 24.62 -4.11 8.74
N GLU A 144 24.71 -3.79 10.04
CA GLU A 144 23.81 -4.30 11.07
C GLU A 144 22.38 -3.79 10.89
N GLU A 145 22.20 -2.50 10.59
CA GLU A 145 20.88 -1.93 10.30
C GLU A 145 20.28 -2.57 9.05
N GLY A 146 21.05 -2.67 7.98
CA GLY A 146 20.62 -3.31 6.73
C GLY A 146 20.18 -4.77 6.96
N ALA A 147 20.94 -5.54 7.73
CA ALA A 147 20.57 -6.92 8.09
C ALA A 147 19.34 -7.02 9.00
N SER A 148 19.02 -5.96 9.75
CA SER A 148 17.84 -5.93 10.63
C SER A 148 16.54 -5.60 9.88
N VAL A 149 16.63 -4.91 8.73
CA VAL A 149 15.46 -4.45 7.96
C VAL A 149 15.25 -5.20 6.64
N LEU A 150 16.25 -5.92 6.14
CA LEU A 150 16.16 -6.69 4.90
C LEU A 150 16.16 -8.20 5.19
N TYR A 151 15.24 -8.91 4.55
CA TYR A 151 15.22 -10.37 4.52
C TYR A 151 15.18 -10.81 3.06
N ALA A 152 16.30 -11.30 2.55
CA ALA A 152 16.49 -11.61 1.14
C ALA A 152 15.67 -12.82 0.60
N PRO A 153 15.44 -13.92 1.35
CA PRO A 153 14.86 -15.13 0.77
C PRO A 153 13.53 -14.98 0.00
N PRO A 154 12.58 -14.11 0.41
CA PRO A 154 11.35 -13.89 -0.36
C PRO A 154 11.57 -13.30 -1.75
N VAL A 155 12.65 -12.54 -1.98
CA VAL A 155 12.95 -11.88 -3.27
C VAL A 155 13.94 -12.66 -4.15
N ASP A 156 14.44 -13.80 -3.67
CA ASP A 156 15.24 -14.72 -4.49
C ASP A 156 14.41 -15.30 -5.66
N VAL A 157 15.06 -15.91 -6.65
CA VAL A 157 14.42 -16.40 -7.89
C VAL A 157 13.23 -17.34 -7.61
N ASP A 158 13.37 -18.21 -6.61
CA ASP A 158 12.33 -19.14 -6.18
C ASP A 158 11.60 -18.66 -4.90
N GLY A 159 11.84 -17.41 -4.50
CA GLY A 159 11.25 -16.77 -3.33
C GLY A 159 9.77 -16.44 -3.55
N SER A 160 9.02 -16.36 -2.45
CA SER A 160 7.58 -16.12 -2.48
C SER A 160 7.20 -14.83 -3.21
N ASP A 161 7.93 -13.75 -2.96
CA ASP A 161 7.60 -12.42 -3.48
C ASP A 161 7.95 -12.35 -4.96
N CYS A 162 9.06 -12.98 -5.38
CA CYS A 162 9.41 -13.11 -6.79
C CYS A 162 8.33 -13.88 -7.56
N ILE A 163 7.90 -15.04 -7.06
CA ILE A 163 6.85 -15.85 -7.68
C ILE A 163 5.55 -15.06 -7.79
N LEU A 164 5.14 -14.37 -6.73
CA LEU A 164 3.91 -13.57 -6.74
C LEU A 164 4.00 -12.38 -7.70
N ASN A 165 5.15 -11.70 -7.75
CA ASN A 165 5.38 -10.58 -8.66
C ASN A 165 5.33 -11.03 -10.14
N LEU A 166 5.76 -12.25 -10.44
CA LEU A 166 5.70 -12.80 -11.80
C LEU A 166 4.32 -13.37 -12.16
N ALA A 167 3.64 -14.03 -11.22
CA ALA A 167 2.40 -14.75 -11.49
C ALA A 167 1.13 -13.90 -11.39
N CYS A 168 1.06 -13.01 -10.40
CA CYS A 168 -0.19 -12.30 -10.09
C CYS A 168 -0.56 -11.19 -11.08
N PRO A 169 0.37 -10.41 -11.67
CA PRO A 169 0.02 -9.44 -12.70
C PRO A 169 -0.62 -10.07 -13.95
N PRO A 170 -0.02 -11.08 -14.62
CA PRO A 170 -0.63 -11.67 -15.81
C PRO A 170 -1.89 -12.48 -15.50
N SER A 171 -2.05 -12.98 -14.27
CA SER A 171 -3.29 -13.66 -13.86
C SER A 171 -4.46 -12.70 -13.56
N GLY A 172 -4.21 -11.39 -13.47
CA GLY A 172 -5.20 -10.40 -13.06
C GLY A 172 -5.58 -10.46 -11.58
N ALA A 173 -4.88 -11.25 -10.75
CA ALA A 173 -5.24 -11.46 -9.36
C ALA A 173 -5.24 -10.15 -8.57
N TRP A 174 -4.25 -9.30 -8.78
CA TRP A 174 -4.17 -7.99 -8.13
C TRP A 174 -5.31 -7.05 -8.50
N ALA A 175 -5.76 -7.08 -9.76
CA ALA A 175 -6.89 -6.26 -10.21
C ALA A 175 -8.20 -6.70 -9.54
N VAL A 176 -8.43 -8.01 -9.46
CA VAL A 176 -9.59 -8.59 -8.75
C VAL A 176 -9.58 -8.21 -7.27
N LEU A 177 -8.42 -8.29 -6.60
CA LEU A 177 -8.30 -7.89 -5.20
C LEU A 177 -8.58 -6.40 -5.02
N ARG A 178 -8.03 -5.53 -5.88
CA ARG A 178 -8.33 -4.09 -5.85
C ARG A 178 -9.82 -3.84 -6.00
N GLU A 179 -10.46 -4.42 -7.01
CA GLU A 179 -11.89 -4.21 -7.28
C GLU A 179 -12.76 -4.63 -6.10
N LYS A 180 -12.52 -5.83 -5.55
CA LYS A 180 -13.22 -6.31 -4.36
C LYS A 180 -12.92 -5.49 -3.11
N ALA A 181 -11.69 -5.01 -2.97
CA ALA A 181 -11.33 -4.16 -1.86
C ALA A 181 -12.02 -2.80 -1.95
N LEU A 182 -12.26 -2.24 -3.14
CA LEU A 182 -12.89 -0.93 -3.29
C LEU A 182 -14.40 -0.96 -3.09
N HIS A 183 -15.09 -1.97 -3.62
CA HIS A 183 -16.55 -2.03 -3.55
C HIS A 183 -17.04 -2.49 -2.18
N VAL A 184 -18.16 -1.92 -1.74
CA VAL A 184 -18.87 -2.32 -0.52
C VAL A 184 -20.17 -3.03 -0.89
N HIS A 185 -20.65 -3.92 -0.03
CA HIS A 185 -21.82 -4.74 -0.33
C HIS A 185 -23.12 -3.95 -0.27
N ASP A 186 -24.06 -4.27 -1.15
CA ASP A 186 -25.33 -3.56 -1.21
C ASP A 186 -26.38 -4.17 -0.26
N SER A 187 -27.11 -3.30 0.44
CA SER A 187 -27.56 -3.58 1.82
C SER A 187 -28.72 -4.56 2.02
N GLU A 188 -29.24 -5.28 1.03
CA GLU A 188 -30.50 -6.02 1.17
C GLU A 188 -30.47 -7.54 0.92
N SER A 189 -29.47 -8.12 0.25
CA SER A 189 -29.46 -9.57 -0.04
C SER A 189 -28.24 -10.37 0.43
N ASP A 190 -27.16 -9.71 0.85
CA ASP A 190 -25.89 -10.41 1.03
C ASP A 190 -25.76 -10.99 2.43
N ALA A 191 -25.65 -12.32 2.49
CA ALA A 191 -25.47 -13.14 3.69
C ALA A 191 -24.07 -12.98 4.33
N ALA A 192 -23.41 -11.84 4.14
CA ALA A 192 -22.08 -11.59 4.65
C ALA A 192 -22.10 -11.58 6.19
N PRO A 193 -21.21 -12.35 6.85
CA PRO A 193 -21.18 -12.46 8.30
C PRO A 193 -20.81 -11.17 9.05
N SER A 194 -20.15 -10.20 8.39
CA SER A 194 -19.89 -8.87 8.97
C SER A 194 -19.96 -7.74 7.96
N ARG A 195 -20.65 -6.65 8.32
CA ARG A 195 -20.68 -5.38 7.58
C ARG A 195 -19.73 -4.32 8.15
N SER A 196 -19.08 -4.58 9.29
CA SER A 196 -18.21 -3.57 9.93
C SER A 196 -17.01 -3.19 9.06
N TRP A 197 -16.57 -4.11 8.19
CA TRP A 197 -15.49 -3.87 7.22
C TRP A 197 -15.84 -2.91 6.08
N ASP A 198 -17.12 -2.67 5.79
CA ASP A 198 -17.54 -1.69 4.76
C ASP A 198 -17.21 -0.25 5.19
N ALA A 199 -17.18 0.00 6.51
CA ALA A 199 -16.82 1.30 7.09
C ALA A 199 -15.31 1.55 7.17
N VAL A 200 -14.47 0.52 6.92
CA VAL A 200 -13.01 0.64 7.01
C VAL A 200 -12.48 1.45 5.83
N GLU A 201 -11.81 2.56 6.16
CA GLU A 201 -11.18 3.44 5.18
C GLU A 201 -9.97 2.77 4.53
N LEU A 202 -9.81 2.97 3.22
CA LEU A 202 -8.58 2.68 2.50
C LEU A 202 -7.79 3.99 2.30
N THR A 203 -6.57 4.06 2.80
CA THR A 203 -5.68 5.21 2.60
C THR A 203 -4.50 4.81 1.75
N TYR A 204 -4.22 5.59 0.70
CA TYR A 204 -2.96 5.49 -0.04
C TYR A 204 -1.98 6.53 0.52
N LEU A 205 -1.02 6.05 1.31
CA LEU A 205 0.05 6.86 1.87
C LEU A 205 1.28 6.73 0.98
N TRP A 206 1.85 7.83 0.50
CA TRP A 206 2.98 7.77 -0.44
C TRP A 206 3.95 8.96 -0.29
N GLY A 207 5.18 8.77 -0.74
CA GLY A 207 6.22 9.81 -0.78
C GLY A 207 6.34 10.39 -2.19
N ASP A 208 6.44 11.71 -2.33
CA ASP A 208 6.50 12.34 -3.66
C ASP A 208 7.87 12.27 -4.36
N SER A 209 8.87 11.73 -3.68
CA SER A 209 10.22 11.47 -4.19
C SER A 209 10.56 9.98 -4.24
N THR A 210 9.54 9.11 -4.19
CA THR A 210 9.68 7.65 -4.30
C THR A 210 9.92 7.20 -5.75
N VAL A 211 9.92 5.90 -6.03
CA VAL A 211 10.04 5.36 -7.39
C VAL A 211 8.78 5.64 -8.23
N TRP A 212 8.92 5.78 -9.55
CA TRP A 212 7.81 6.17 -10.44
C TRP A 212 6.63 5.19 -10.39
N GLU A 213 6.87 3.92 -10.07
CA GLU A 213 5.86 2.88 -9.97
C GLU A 213 4.79 3.20 -8.92
N ILE A 214 5.17 3.87 -7.82
CA ILE A 214 4.23 4.29 -6.78
C ILE A 214 3.44 5.50 -7.24
N VAL A 215 4.13 6.51 -7.80
CA VAL A 215 3.49 7.75 -8.25
C VAL A 215 2.45 7.46 -9.33
N TRP A 216 2.77 6.54 -10.24
CA TRP A 216 1.82 6.01 -11.22
C TRP A 216 0.66 5.26 -10.55
N GLY A 217 0.94 4.38 -9.58
CA GLY A 217 -0.08 3.64 -8.84
C GLY A 217 -1.08 4.53 -8.11
N VAL A 218 -0.60 5.64 -7.52
CA VAL A 218 -1.46 6.65 -6.88
C VAL A 218 -2.32 7.35 -7.91
N HIS A 219 -1.77 7.74 -9.05
CA HIS A 219 -2.54 8.36 -10.13
C HIS A 219 -3.66 7.44 -10.62
N CYS A 220 -3.35 6.17 -10.90
CA CYS A 220 -4.35 5.18 -11.31
C CYS A 220 -5.45 5.01 -10.25
N MET A 221 -5.08 4.93 -8.97
CA MET A 221 -6.08 4.80 -7.88
C MET A 221 -6.98 6.03 -7.80
N LYS A 222 -6.43 7.25 -7.92
CA LYS A 222 -7.24 8.47 -7.97
C LYS A 222 -8.22 8.45 -9.13
N GLN A 223 -7.77 8.03 -10.31
CA GLN A 223 -8.63 7.92 -11.49
C GLN A 223 -9.74 6.87 -11.28
N THR A 224 -9.41 5.67 -10.81
CA THR A 224 -10.40 4.62 -10.51
C THR A 224 -11.46 5.08 -9.50
N VAL A 225 -11.05 5.73 -8.42
CA VAL A 225 -11.98 6.26 -7.41
C VAL A 225 -12.88 7.34 -8.01
N GLN A 226 -12.33 8.22 -8.84
CA GLN A 226 -13.11 9.27 -9.50
C GLN A 226 -14.12 8.70 -10.50
N GLU A 227 -13.70 7.73 -11.31
CA GLU A 227 -14.57 7.04 -12.28
C GLU A 227 -15.74 6.33 -11.58
N ALA A 228 -15.45 5.56 -10.53
CA ALA A 228 -16.46 4.88 -9.72
C ALA A 228 -17.46 5.89 -9.10
N LYS A 229 -16.97 7.00 -8.54
CA LYS A 229 -17.83 8.09 -8.02
C LYS A 229 -18.71 8.69 -9.11
N THR A 230 -18.18 8.91 -10.31
CA THR A 230 -18.93 9.44 -11.46
C THR A 230 -19.96 8.44 -11.98
N ALA A 231 -19.67 7.14 -11.93
CA ALA A 231 -20.59 6.07 -12.29
C ALA A 231 -21.70 5.85 -11.25
N GLY A 232 -21.52 6.37 -10.03
CA GLY A 232 -22.45 6.16 -8.91
C GLY A 232 -22.22 4.83 -8.20
N ASP A 233 -21.05 4.21 -8.40
CA ASP A 233 -20.69 2.96 -7.74
C ASP A 233 -20.56 3.16 -6.23
N LYS A 234 -21.01 2.16 -5.47
CA LYS A 234 -20.82 2.13 -4.02
C LYS A 234 -19.44 1.59 -3.69
N ILE A 235 -18.51 2.52 -3.50
CA ILE A 235 -17.16 2.22 -3.03
C ILE A 235 -16.96 2.66 -1.59
N ARG A 236 -16.05 2.00 -0.87
CA ARG A 236 -15.62 2.45 0.45
C ARG A 236 -14.94 3.81 0.37
N ARG A 237 -14.79 4.45 1.52
CA ARG A 237 -14.00 5.68 1.67
C ARG A 237 -12.54 5.43 1.29
N VAL A 238 -12.07 6.12 0.25
CA VAL A 238 -10.67 6.11 -0.19
C VAL A 238 -10.06 7.49 -0.03
N THR A 239 -8.89 7.57 0.61
CA THR A 239 -8.18 8.82 0.91
C THR A 239 -6.73 8.75 0.47
N PHE A 240 -6.12 9.92 0.24
CA PHE A 240 -4.74 10.03 -0.25
C PHE A 240 -3.94 10.94 0.70
N VAL A 241 -2.78 10.45 1.12
CA VAL A 241 -1.85 11.20 1.97
C VAL A 241 -0.47 11.17 1.34
N ARG A 242 0.12 12.35 1.13
CA ARG A 242 1.42 12.52 0.51
C ARG A 242 2.42 13.09 1.51
N ILE A 243 3.59 12.47 1.61
CA ILE A 243 4.73 13.03 2.34
C ILE A 243 5.68 13.69 1.34
N LYS A 244 5.95 14.96 1.56
CA LYS A 244 6.82 15.77 0.70
C LYS A 244 8.29 15.39 0.87
N ASP A 245 9.03 15.37 -0.23
CA ASP A 245 10.45 15.06 -0.29
C ASP A 245 10.78 13.73 0.42
N ALA A 246 9.93 12.72 0.24
CA ALA A 246 10.06 11.41 0.88
C ALA A 246 10.12 10.32 -0.18
N ASN A 247 11.00 9.34 0.01
CA ASN A 247 11.15 8.20 -0.89
C ASN A 247 10.39 6.96 -0.36
N HIS A 248 10.70 5.79 -0.92
CA HIS A 248 10.08 4.53 -0.53
C HIS A 248 10.31 4.13 0.93
N PHE A 249 11.41 4.59 1.54
CA PHE A 249 11.80 4.31 2.92
C PHE A 249 11.48 5.49 3.85
N MET A 250 10.37 6.21 3.59
CA MET A 250 10.02 7.40 4.36
C MET A 250 9.88 7.18 5.88
N HIS A 251 9.56 5.95 6.35
CA HIS A 251 9.55 5.64 7.79
C HIS A 251 10.95 5.69 8.41
N TRP A 252 11.99 5.45 7.62
CA TRP A 252 13.37 5.53 8.05
C TRP A 252 13.87 6.98 8.02
N ASP A 253 13.65 7.67 6.90
CA ASP A 253 14.21 9.00 6.69
C ASP A 253 13.37 10.13 7.32
N LYS A 254 12.05 9.89 7.48
CA LYS A 254 11.08 10.84 8.03
C LYS A 254 10.09 10.14 8.98
N PRO A 255 10.56 9.53 10.07
CA PRO A 255 9.71 8.72 10.96
C PRO A 255 8.55 9.52 11.56
N GLU A 256 8.78 10.76 12.03
CA GLU A 256 7.73 11.59 12.63
C GLU A 256 6.65 11.96 11.61
N ASP A 257 7.04 12.35 10.39
CA ASP A 257 6.10 12.68 9.33
C ASP A 257 5.31 11.45 8.89
N THR A 258 5.96 10.29 8.83
CA THR A 258 5.29 9.02 8.51
C THR A 258 4.24 8.67 9.55
N VAL A 259 4.57 8.74 10.83
CA VAL A 259 3.60 8.49 11.91
C VAL A 259 2.45 9.51 11.86
N ARG A 260 2.75 10.80 11.67
CA ARG A 260 1.72 11.84 11.48
C ARG A 260 0.82 11.53 10.29
N ALA A 261 1.38 11.07 9.18
CA ALA A 261 0.66 10.76 7.96
C ALA A 261 -0.27 9.54 8.15
N CYS A 262 0.19 8.49 8.84
CA CYS A 262 -0.64 7.33 9.21
C CYS A 262 -1.83 7.73 10.11
N LEU A 263 -1.66 8.74 10.95
CA LEU A 263 -2.65 9.22 11.92
C LEU A 263 -3.47 10.43 11.42
N ALA A 264 -3.16 10.95 10.23
CA ALA A 264 -3.74 12.18 9.74
C ALA A 264 -5.28 12.09 9.66
N ALA A 265 -5.93 13.20 9.99
CA ALA A 265 -7.32 13.39 9.61
C ALA A 265 -7.38 13.52 8.09
N THR A 266 -8.07 12.58 7.45
CA THR A 266 -8.15 12.50 5.99
C THR A 266 -9.42 13.16 5.47
N SER A 267 -9.36 13.66 4.25
CA SER A 267 -10.50 14.16 3.48
C SER A 267 -10.67 13.30 2.23
N GLU A 268 -11.91 13.13 1.76
CA GLU A 268 -12.15 12.54 0.44
C GLU A 268 -12.01 13.56 -0.70
N LEU A 269 -12.05 14.85 -0.37
CA LEU A 269 -12.06 15.93 -1.35
C LEU A 269 -10.65 16.36 -1.73
N GLU A 270 -9.70 16.26 -0.79
CA GLU A 270 -8.36 16.81 -0.94
C GLU A 270 -7.31 15.85 -0.43
N GLU A 271 -6.20 15.73 -1.18
CA GLU A 271 -5.01 15.04 -0.72
C GLU A 271 -4.40 15.79 0.46
N VAL A 272 -4.12 15.07 1.54
CA VAL A 272 -3.41 15.64 2.69
C VAL A 272 -1.91 15.61 2.41
N VAL A 273 -1.25 16.76 2.54
CA VAL A 273 0.21 16.88 2.34
C VAL A 273 0.90 17.11 3.68
N ILE A 274 1.88 16.26 4.00
CA ILE A 274 2.71 16.33 5.22
C ILE A 274 4.15 16.67 4.84
N GLY A 275 4.79 17.51 5.65
CA GLY A 275 6.20 17.94 5.49
C GLY A 275 6.33 19.46 5.43
N SER A 276 7.43 19.98 5.99
CA SER A 276 7.74 21.41 6.04
C SER A 276 8.02 22.00 4.65
N TYR A 277 7.68 23.28 4.46
CA TYR A 277 8.18 24.09 3.35
C TYR A 277 9.63 24.51 3.56
#